data_AF-A0A3N5WGC3-F1
#
_entry.id   AF-A0A3N5WGC3-F1
#
_cell.length_a   1.000
_cell.length_b   1.000
_cell.length_c   1.000
_cell.angle_alpha   90.00
_cell.angle_beta   90.00
_cell.angle_gamma   90.00
#
_symmetry.space_group_name_H-M   'P 1'
#
loop_
_entity.id
_entity.type
_entity.pdbx_description
1 polymer ?
#
loop_
_entity_poly.entity_id
_entity_poly.type
_entity_poly.pdbx_seq_one_letter_code
_entity_poly.pdbx_strand_id
1 'polypeptide(L)'
;MRRAGLVLRQLALFEFRSAARAPLLWVTIFVFMLLTFGAVVSDQVSIGESIGNVHRNAPFVTVQMIAVMSVIGVFAVTAFVGTAAERDFECSTWELVFSKPVRRRDLLLGRFAGGWLAATLVIVAAAAAMVVASFMPWLDPEKIGPLRAAPYLWSLVVIALPNFFFAGALFFTLAGITRSMLWTYIGVVVLFVAYSVAGRLLDGIERETAAALLDPFGLAAIGAATKYWTVAEKNAILPPLGGLLLVNRLIWTGAGAVLLALGVSFVGGSGRKLRARRRKTAGEAEAPSLPPAAALDAARPPSRAFGLRARIAQTAAQARLETVAVLRSAPFLVLVLFGILNVVGGIDQVESMYGTPVYPVTYLMIARIESSYLFLLAIVLTFYAGELVWRERSRRMHEIADAMPVPNTVPLAAKAAVLLLVAVVFLAAAGVATIANQLLRGYTNIEPILYLKGLALIGYPFLLAAVLAFVLQVAIGHRFLAYLAMILYLLGTLVFQMLGWEHRLYRFPGLSEFQYSDMNGFGHFLAARLWFGLYWALFAALLVVAASLLWPRGTGSSLRERLKEARLRFGRREKTVVASLLAGFLLTGAWIFLNTNVRNRYVSPSTVRRERAEYERKYERHQNAL
;
A
#
# COMPACT_ATOMS: atom_id res chain seq x y z
N MET A 1 -13.73 -27.50 33.33
CA MET A 1 -13.93 -26.57 32.19
C MET A 1 -13.68 -25.09 32.53
N ARG A 2 -14.13 -24.54 33.67
CA ARG A 2 -13.95 -23.10 34.02
C ARG A 2 -12.50 -22.57 33.96
N ARG A 3 -11.49 -23.33 34.43
CA ARG A 3 -10.08 -22.90 34.38
C ARG A 3 -9.49 -22.82 32.97
N ALA A 4 -9.93 -23.67 32.02
CA ALA A 4 -9.41 -23.67 30.66
C ALA A 4 -9.88 -22.44 29.85
N GLY A 5 -11.16 -22.07 30.00
CA GLY A 5 -11.70 -20.85 29.37
C GLY A 5 -11.05 -19.56 29.89
N LEU A 6 -10.68 -19.53 31.18
CA LEU A 6 -9.95 -18.41 31.79
C LEU A 6 -8.56 -18.23 31.18
N VAL A 7 -7.80 -19.32 30.97
CA VAL A 7 -6.46 -19.27 30.37
C VAL A 7 -6.52 -18.80 28.91
N LEU A 8 -7.45 -19.33 28.12
CA LEU A 8 -7.64 -18.90 26.73
C LEU A 8 -7.96 -17.40 26.63
N ARG A 9 -8.88 -16.91 27.46
CA ARG A 9 -9.25 -15.48 27.51
C ARG A 9 -8.06 -14.61 27.88
N GLN A 10 -7.26 -15.01 28.87
CA GLN A 10 -6.08 -14.26 29.29
C GLN A 10 -5.01 -14.21 28.21
N LEU A 11 -4.80 -15.32 27.48
CA LEU A 11 -3.87 -15.38 26.34
C LEU A 11 -4.33 -14.47 25.19
N ALA A 12 -5.62 -14.51 24.85
CA ALA A 12 -6.18 -13.62 23.84
C ALA A 12 -6.07 -12.14 24.22
N LEU A 13 -6.38 -11.80 25.47
CA LEU A 13 -6.21 -10.45 26.00
C LEU A 13 -4.75 -10.00 26.02
N PHE A 14 -3.82 -10.90 26.35
CA PHE A 14 -2.39 -10.61 26.33
C PHE A 14 -1.93 -10.28 24.91
N GLU A 15 -2.31 -11.11 23.93
CA GLU A 15 -1.93 -10.91 22.53
C GLU A 15 -2.56 -9.64 21.96
N PHE A 16 -3.83 -9.37 22.26
CA PHE A 16 -4.50 -8.12 21.90
C PHE A 16 -3.83 -6.89 22.53
N ARG A 17 -3.47 -6.95 23.82
CA ARG A 17 -2.75 -5.85 24.49
C ARG A 17 -1.36 -5.63 23.91
N SER A 18 -0.68 -6.71 23.49
CA SER A 18 0.60 -6.63 22.79
C SER A 18 0.42 -5.87 21.47
N ALA A 19 -0.59 -6.22 20.67
CA ALA A 19 -0.93 -5.51 19.44
C ALA A 19 -1.32 -4.04 19.71
N ALA A 20 -2.10 -3.77 20.76
CA ALA A 20 -2.53 -2.41 21.13
C ALA A 20 -1.41 -1.51 21.64
N ARG A 21 -0.32 -2.08 22.15
CA ARG A 21 0.90 -1.33 22.48
C ARG A 21 1.80 -1.09 21.27
N ALA A 22 1.63 -1.86 20.20
CA ALA A 22 2.42 -1.69 18.99
C ALA A 22 1.92 -0.45 18.19
N PRO A 23 2.82 0.45 17.75
CA PRO A 23 2.44 1.58 16.91
C PRO A 23 1.72 1.18 15.62
N LEU A 24 2.01 -0.02 15.11
CA LEU A 24 1.42 -0.57 13.89
C LEU A 24 -0.11 -0.61 13.95
N LEU A 25 -0.71 -1.00 15.08
CA LEU A 25 -2.19 -1.07 15.20
C LEU A 25 -2.82 0.30 15.00
N TRP A 26 -2.31 1.31 15.69
CA TRP A 26 -2.84 2.67 15.64
C TRP A 26 -2.64 3.33 14.28
N VAL A 27 -1.50 3.09 13.63
CA VAL A 27 -1.29 3.54 12.24
C VAL A 27 -2.31 2.88 11.32
N THR A 28 -2.50 1.56 11.39
CA THR A 28 -3.49 0.87 10.55
C THR A 28 -4.92 1.35 10.82
N ILE A 29 -5.32 1.52 12.08
CA ILE A 29 -6.61 2.11 12.46
C ILE A 29 -6.77 3.49 11.82
N PHE A 30 -5.77 4.36 11.98
CA PHE A 30 -5.81 5.71 11.46
C PHE A 30 -5.97 5.74 9.93
N VAL A 31 -5.23 4.88 9.21
CA VAL A 31 -5.33 4.77 7.76
C VAL A 31 -6.73 4.33 7.31
N PHE A 32 -7.28 3.29 7.94
CA PHE A 32 -8.62 2.80 7.61
C PHE A 32 -9.71 3.81 7.94
N MET A 33 -9.61 4.48 9.09
CA MET A 33 -10.50 5.58 9.46
C MET A 33 -10.43 6.71 8.44
N LEU A 34 -9.23 7.09 8.03
CA LEU A 34 -9.05 8.22 7.12
C LEU A 34 -9.53 7.91 5.71
N LEU A 35 -9.32 6.69 5.20
CA LEU A 35 -9.85 6.24 3.92
C LEU A 35 -11.37 6.25 3.91
N THR A 36 -11.99 5.69 4.96
CA THR A 36 -13.45 5.61 5.04
C THR A 36 -14.10 6.96 5.33
N PHE A 37 -13.48 7.79 6.15
CA PHE A 37 -13.90 9.18 6.37
C PHE A 37 -13.82 9.99 5.06
N GLY A 38 -12.68 9.91 4.36
CA GLY A 38 -12.45 10.64 3.11
C GLY A 38 -13.43 10.24 2.01
N ALA A 39 -13.78 8.96 1.91
CA ALA A 39 -14.75 8.47 0.93
C ALA A 39 -16.21 8.88 1.23
N VAL A 40 -16.59 9.05 2.51
CA VAL A 40 -17.90 9.62 2.85
C VAL A 40 -17.91 11.13 2.62
N VAL A 41 -16.80 11.82 2.79
CA VAL A 41 -16.73 13.29 2.69
C VAL A 41 -16.50 13.80 1.26
N SER A 42 -15.80 13.03 0.42
CA SER A 42 -15.35 13.45 -0.91
C SER A 42 -16.15 12.80 -2.04
N ASP A 43 -16.53 13.59 -3.06
CA ASP A 43 -16.96 13.02 -4.35
C ASP A 43 -15.76 12.47 -5.17
N GLN A 44 -14.52 12.84 -4.85
CA GLN A 44 -13.32 12.40 -5.57
C GLN A 44 -12.77 11.06 -5.06
N VAL A 45 -13.20 10.61 -3.87
CA VAL A 45 -12.73 9.36 -3.27
C VAL A 45 -13.89 8.39 -3.28
N SER A 46 -13.98 7.55 -4.30
CA SER A 46 -14.95 6.46 -4.34
C SER A 46 -14.30 5.16 -3.86
N ILE A 47 -15.00 4.45 -2.99
CA ILE A 47 -14.62 3.11 -2.52
C ILE A 47 -15.80 2.18 -2.86
N GLY A 48 -15.61 1.31 -3.84
CA GLY A 48 -16.69 0.50 -4.41
C GLY A 48 -17.30 1.15 -5.65
N GLU A 49 -18.60 0.95 -5.86
CA GLU A 49 -19.33 1.52 -7.02
C GLU A 49 -19.55 3.04 -6.88
N SER A 50 -19.74 3.68 -8.04
CA SER A 50 -20.05 5.11 -8.11
C SER A 50 -21.36 5.42 -7.38
N ILE A 51 -21.29 6.36 -6.45
CA ILE A 51 -22.43 6.86 -5.69
C ILE A 51 -23.13 7.88 -6.59
N GLY A 52 -24.11 7.42 -7.38
CA GLY A 52 -24.99 8.30 -8.16
C GLY A 52 -25.96 9.06 -7.24
N ASN A 53 -27.26 8.95 -7.48
CA ASN A 53 -28.30 9.55 -6.61
C ASN A 53 -28.57 8.75 -5.31
N VAL A 54 -27.63 7.91 -4.88
CA VAL A 54 -27.75 7.12 -3.64
C VAL A 54 -27.12 7.94 -2.51
N HIS A 55 -27.76 7.99 -1.34
CA HIS A 55 -27.21 8.72 -0.18
C HIS A 55 -25.86 8.11 0.25
N ARG A 56 -24.93 8.94 0.71
CA ARG A 56 -23.58 8.47 1.09
C ARG A 56 -23.57 7.55 2.31
N ASN A 57 -24.55 7.68 3.20
CA ASN A 57 -24.75 6.81 4.36
C ASN A 57 -25.87 5.78 4.13
N ALA A 58 -26.28 5.56 2.88
CA ALA A 58 -27.27 4.54 2.54
C ALA A 58 -26.83 3.15 3.02
N PRO A 59 -27.79 2.25 3.33
CA PRO A 59 -27.49 0.88 3.69
C PRO A 59 -26.62 0.16 2.66
N PHE A 60 -26.93 0.32 1.36
CA PHE A 60 -26.16 -0.27 0.27
C PHE A 60 -24.71 0.22 0.24
N VAL A 61 -24.50 1.55 0.28
CA VAL A 61 -23.16 2.16 0.25
C VAL A 61 -22.35 1.74 1.47
N THR A 62 -22.96 1.73 2.66
CA THR A 62 -22.31 1.32 3.90
C THR A 62 -21.84 -0.14 3.84
N VAL A 63 -22.71 -1.04 3.36
CA VAL A 63 -22.38 -2.46 3.18
C VAL A 63 -21.26 -2.65 2.17
N GLN A 64 -21.36 -2.01 1.01
CA GLN A 64 -20.37 -2.14 -0.06
C GLN A 64 -19.00 -1.62 0.38
N MET A 65 -18.98 -0.48 1.05
CA MET A 65 -17.76 0.16 1.52
C MET A 65 -17.06 -0.70 2.59
N ILE A 66 -17.80 -1.24 3.57
CA ILE A 66 -17.24 -2.16 4.58
C ILE A 66 -16.81 -3.48 3.93
N ALA A 67 -17.54 -3.98 2.92
CA ALA A 67 -17.15 -5.17 2.19
C ALA A 67 -15.81 -4.97 1.45
N VAL A 68 -15.64 -3.87 0.71
CA VAL A 68 -14.37 -3.53 0.05
C VAL A 68 -13.25 -3.29 1.07
N MET A 69 -13.53 -2.59 2.17
CA MET A 69 -12.57 -2.41 3.26
C MET A 69 -12.19 -3.73 3.92
N SER A 70 -13.07 -4.74 3.96
CA SER A 70 -12.74 -6.06 4.49
C SER A 70 -11.76 -6.83 3.57
N VAL A 71 -11.84 -6.61 2.24
CA VAL A 71 -10.87 -7.16 1.28
C VAL A 71 -9.50 -6.52 1.49
N ILE A 72 -9.43 -5.20 1.64
CA ILE A 72 -8.18 -4.50 1.97
C ILE A 72 -7.69 -4.89 3.38
N GLY A 73 -8.63 -5.12 4.29
CA GLY A 73 -8.41 -5.57 5.67
C GLY A 73 -7.70 -6.92 5.78
N VAL A 74 -7.67 -7.73 4.72
CA VAL A 74 -6.85 -8.95 4.63
C VAL A 74 -5.39 -8.65 4.97
N PHE A 75 -4.83 -7.52 4.52
CA PHE A 75 -3.47 -7.12 4.88
C PHE A 75 -3.31 -6.84 6.39
N ALA A 76 -4.31 -6.23 7.03
CA ALA A 76 -4.32 -6.03 8.46
C ALA A 76 -4.41 -7.38 9.21
N VAL A 77 -5.26 -8.29 8.74
CA VAL A 77 -5.38 -9.65 9.28
C VAL A 77 -4.03 -10.38 9.18
N THR A 78 -3.36 -10.36 8.03
CA THR A 78 -2.01 -10.95 7.87
C THR A 78 -1.01 -10.32 8.83
N ALA A 79 -1.01 -8.99 8.96
CA ALA A 79 -0.08 -8.27 9.81
C ALA A 79 -0.25 -8.59 11.30
N PHE A 80 -1.47 -8.80 11.79
CA PHE A 80 -1.70 -9.10 13.21
C PHE A 80 -1.76 -10.61 13.51
N VAL A 81 -2.56 -11.36 12.75
CA VAL A 81 -2.75 -12.80 12.95
C VAL A 81 -1.54 -13.60 12.46
N GLY A 82 -0.98 -13.25 11.29
CA GLY A 82 0.21 -13.91 10.75
C GLY A 82 1.42 -13.72 11.67
N THR A 83 1.70 -12.48 12.07
CA THR A 83 2.79 -12.18 13.03
C THR A 83 2.58 -12.88 14.37
N ALA A 84 1.35 -12.95 14.89
CA ALA A 84 1.07 -13.68 16.13
C ALA A 84 1.36 -15.19 16.00
N ALA A 85 1.16 -15.78 14.82
CA ALA A 85 1.50 -17.17 14.55
C ALA A 85 3.02 -17.41 14.48
N GLU A 86 3.77 -16.46 13.92
CA GLU A 86 5.20 -16.63 13.63
C GLU A 86 6.16 -16.09 14.68
N ARG A 87 5.71 -15.17 15.55
CA ARG A 87 6.57 -14.43 16.49
C ARG A 87 7.53 -15.32 17.28
N ASP A 88 7.05 -16.48 17.73
CA ASP A 88 7.86 -17.42 18.50
C ASP A 88 8.94 -18.15 17.69
N PHE A 89 8.70 -18.35 16.40
CA PHE A 89 9.68 -18.95 15.50
C PHE A 89 10.75 -17.91 15.12
N GLU A 90 10.34 -16.68 14.81
CA GLU A 90 11.27 -15.59 14.51
C GLU A 90 12.17 -15.24 15.70
N CYS A 91 11.59 -15.13 16.90
CA CYS A 91 12.33 -14.80 18.11
C CYS A 91 13.06 -16.00 18.73
N SER A 92 12.96 -17.20 18.13
CA SER A 92 13.49 -18.45 18.68
C SER A 92 13.03 -18.75 20.12
N THR A 93 11.89 -18.22 20.55
CA THR A 93 11.31 -18.40 21.90
C THR A 93 10.39 -19.61 21.99
N TRP A 94 10.13 -20.29 20.87
CA TRP A 94 9.18 -21.41 20.82
C TRP A 94 9.48 -22.50 21.88
N GLU A 95 10.75 -22.83 22.12
CA GLU A 95 11.15 -23.86 23.12
C GLU A 95 10.76 -23.47 24.55
N LEU A 96 10.81 -22.18 24.88
CA LEU A 96 10.44 -21.64 26.19
C LEU A 96 8.92 -21.56 26.39
N VAL A 97 8.15 -21.37 25.32
CA VAL A 97 6.69 -21.26 25.39
C VAL A 97 6.06 -22.65 25.48
N PHE A 98 6.56 -23.62 24.72
CA PHE A 98 6.02 -24.98 24.70
C PHE A 98 6.43 -25.85 25.91
N SER A 99 7.37 -25.39 26.74
CA SER A 99 7.73 -26.03 28.01
C SER A 99 6.83 -25.63 29.18
N LYS A 100 5.99 -24.59 29.02
CA LYS A 100 5.02 -24.17 30.05
C LYS A 100 3.83 -25.14 30.13
N PRO A 101 3.17 -25.28 31.30
CA PRO A 101 2.02 -26.17 31.48
C PRO A 101 0.73 -25.58 30.88
N VAL A 102 0.78 -25.09 29.65
CA VAL A 102 -0.35 -24.53 28.91
C VAL A 102 -0.72 -25.50 27.79
N ARG A 103 -2.03 -25.80 27.66
CA ARG A 103 -2.50 -26.65 26.56
C ARG A 103 -2.25 -25.95 25.24
N ARG A 104 -1.71 -26.70 24.26
CA ARG A 104 -1.34 -26.18 22.93
C ARG A 104 -2.51 -25.54 22.19
N ARG A 105 -3.70 -26.15 22.31
CA ARG A 105 -4.94 -25.63 21.71
C ARG A 105 -5.28 -24.25 22.27
N ASP A 106 -5.20 -24.10 23.59
CA ASP A 106 -5.52 -22.84 24.28
C ASP A 106 -4.49 -21.75 23.93
N LEU A 107 -3.22 -22.11 23.74
CA LEU A 107 -2.16 -21.20 23.28
C LEU A 107 -2.42 -20.69 21.85
N LEU A 108 -2.63 -21.60 20.90
CA LEU A 108 -2.80 -21.25 19.49
C LEU A 108 -4.12 -20.49 19.26
N LEU A 109 -5.21 -20.96 19.85
CA LEU A 109 -6.51 -20.28 19.78
C LEU A 109 -6.46 -18.91 20.47
N GLY A 110 -5.72 -18.77 21.58
CA GLY A 110 -5.53 -17.49 22.25
C GLY A 110 -4.82 -16.48 21.36
N ARG A 111 -3.76 -16.90 20.66
CA ARG A 111 -3.03 -16.05 19.72
C ARG A 111 -3.87 -15.65 18.52
N PHE A 112 -4.54 -16.62 17.92
CA PHE A 112 -5.45 -16.37 16.82
C PHE A 112 -6.53 -15.37 17.22
N ALA A 113 -7.21 -15.59 18.35
CA ALA A 113 -8.26 -14.70 18.84
C ALA A 113 -7.75 -13.29 19.14
N GLY A 114 -6.57 -13.14 19.77
CA GLY A 114 -6.00 -11.83 20.05
C GLY A 114 -5.63 -11.04 18.79
N GLY A 115 -4.99 -11.70 17.82
CA GLY A 115 -4.68 -11.09 16.53
C GLY A 115 -5.93 -10.76 15.71
N TRP A 116 -6.94 -11.64 15.72
CA TRP A 116 -8.22 -11.45 15.06
C TRP A 116 -9.01 -10.28 15.67
N LEU A 117 -9.04 -10.16 17.00
CA LEU A 117 -9.63 -9.01 17.68
C LEU A 117 -8.93 -7.69 17.33
N ALA A 118 -7.60 -7.70 17.22
CA ALA A 118 -6.84 -6.53 16.80
C ALA A 118 -7.19 -6.12 15.36
N ALA A 119 -7.30 -7.08 14.44
CA ALA A 119 -7.75 -6.80 13.07
C ALA A 119 -9.21 -6.30 13.04
N THR A 120 -10.12 -6.94 13.78
CA THR A 120 -11.52 -6.50 13.88
C THR A 120 -11.64 -5.08 14.42
N LEU A 121 -10.79 -4.67 15.36
CA LEU A 121 -10.78 -3.29 15.86
C LEU A 121 -10.52 -2.27 14.73
N VAL A 122 -9.67 -2.61 13.75
CA VAL A 122 -9.39 -1.76 12.59
C VAL A 122 -10.66 -1.50 11.77
N ILE A 123 -11.44 -2.54 11.46
CA ILE A 123 -12.65 -2.38 10.65
C ILE A 123 -13.80 -1.73 11.43
N VAL A 124 -13.89 -1.98 12.74
CA VAL A 124 -14.83 -1.28 13.63
C VAL A 124 -14.52 0.22 13.65
N ALA A 125 -13.24 0.59 13.74
CA ALA A 125 -12.83 1.99 13.67
C ALA A 125 -13.15 2.62 12.31
N ALA A 126 -12.99 1.87 11.20
CA ALA A 126 -13.40 2.31 9.88
C ALA A 126 -14.91 2.62 9.79
N ALA A 127 -15.77 1.72 10.32
CA ALA A 127 -17.21 1.96 10.40
C ALA A 127 -17.54 3.17 11.28
N ALA A 128 -16.86 3.34 12.41
CA ALA A 128 -17.03 4.52 13.27
C ALA A 128 -16.63 5.82 12.56
N ALA A 129 -15.58 5.80 11.74
CA ALA A 129 -15.17 6.97 10.95
C ALA A 129 -16.22 7.37 9.91
N MET A 130 -16.95 6.41 9.32
CA MET A 130 -18.08 6.71 8.41
C MET A 130 -19.24 7.39 9.14
N VAL A 131 -19.53 6.96 10.38
CA VAL A 131 -20.55 7.62 11.22
C VAL A 131 -20.14 9.05 11.53
N VAL A 132 -18.90 9.25 11.98
CA VAL A 132 -18.34 10.59 12.27
C VAL A 132 -18.36 11.47 11.01
N ALA A 133 -17.98 10.92 9.86
CA ALA A 133 -18.01 11.62 8.58
C ALA A 133 -19.42 12.11 8.20
N SER A 134 -20.46 11.35 8.54
CA SER A 134 -21.85 11.72 8.23
C SER A 134 -22.34 12.95 9.00
N PHE A 135 -21.63 13.38 10.05
CA PHE A 135 -21.93 14.58 10.83
C PHE A 135 -21.14 15.82 10.39
N MET A 136 -20.34 15.73 9.32
CA MET A 136 -19.49 16.84 8.91
C MET A 136 -20.32 18.00 8.33
N PRO A 137 -20.20 19.24 8.86
CA PRO A 137 -21.10 20.37 8.51
C PRO A 137 -21.06 20.85 7.07
N TRP A 138 -20.00 20.52 6.33
CA TRP A 138 -19.79 20.97 4.95
C TRP A 138 -20.36 20.01 3.90
N LEU A 139 -21.03 18.94 4.34
CA LEU A 139 -21.69 18.01 3.43
C LEU A 139 -23.06 18.55 3.01
N ASP A 140 -23.39 18.32 1.75
CA ASP A 140 -24.70 18.63 1.21
C ASP A 140 -25.76 17.78 1.93
N PRO A 141 -26.73 18.39 2.64
CA PRO A 141 -27.77 17.66 3.37
C PRO A 141 -28.59 16.74 2.47
N GLU A 142 -28.73 17.06 1.18
CA GLU A 142 -29.47 16.22 0.23
C GLU A 142 -28.74 14.91 -0.11
N LYS A 143 -27.42 14.86 0.08
CA LYS A 143 -26.61 13.65 -0.16
C LYS A 143 -26.58 12.69 1.04
N ILE A 144 -27.15 13.08 2.18
CA ILE A 144 -27.12 12.31 3.43
C ILE A 144 -28.53 11.91 3.84
N GLY A 145 -28.76 10.60 3.96
CA GLY A 145 -30.01 10.05 4.48
C GLY A 145 -30.04 9.98 6.01
N PRO A 146 -31.13 9.45 6.59
CA PRO A 146 -31.24 9.26 8.04
C PRO A 146 -30.16 8.31 8.57
N LEU A 147 -29.42 8.72 9.61
CA LEU A 147 -28.41 7.86 10.23
C LEU A 147 -29.09 6.70 10.97
N ARG A 148 -28.87 5.48 10.47
CA ARG A 148 -29.35 4.24 11.08
C ARG A 148 -28.14 3.43 11.54
N ALA A 149 -28.17 2.88 12.76
CA ALA A 149 -27.08 2.02 13.26
C ALA A 149 -27.06 0.64 12.57
N ALA A 150 -28.22 0.18 12.08
CA ALA A 150 -28.40 -1.16 11.55
C ALA A 150 -27.45 -1.52 10.38
N PRO A 151 -27.24 -0.67 9.35
CA PRO A 151 -26.31 -0.99 8.26
C PRO A 151 -24.85 -1.18 8.70
N TYR A 152 -24.37 -0.39 9.67
CA TYR A 152 -23.01 -0.51 10.20
C TYR A 152 -22.84 -1.81 10.97
N LEU A 153 -23.77 -2.14 11.85
CA LEU A 153 -23.72 -3.39 12.62
C LEU A 153 -23.89 -4.62 11.71
N TRP A 154 -24.83 -4.56 10.76
CA TRP A 154 -25.06 -5.64 9.81
C TRP A 154 -23.82 -5.92 8.97
N SER A 155 -23.19 -4.89 8.41
CA SER A 155 -21.99 -5.06 7.57
C SER A 155 -20.79 -5.55 8.36
N LEU A 156 -20.61 -5.11 9.61
CA LEU A 156 -19.56 -5.64 10.48
C LEU A 156 -19.77 -7.12 10.80
N VAL A 157 -20.98 -7.51 11.20
CA VAL A 157 -21.27 -8.88 11.65
C VAL A 157 -21.38 -9.88 10.50
N VAL A 158 -22.07 -9.50 9.43
CA VAL A 158 -22.41 -10.41 8.32
C VAL A 158 -21.29 -10.49 7.30
N ILE A 159 -20.51 -9.42 7.13
CA ILE A 159 -19.46 -9.35 6.09
C ILE A 159 -18.07 -9.36 6.72
N ALA A 160 -17.72 -8.33 7.50
CA ALA A 160 -16.34 -8.12 7.92
C ALA A 160 -15.82 -9.22 8.86
N LEU A 161 -16.61 -9.62 9.87
CA LEU A 161 -16.22 -10.67 10.82
C LEU A 161 -15.98 -12.03 10.14
N PRO A 162 -16.89 -12.56 9.30
CA PRO A 162 -16.64 -13.77 8.50
C PRO A 162 -15.38 -13.68 7.64
N ASN A 163 -15.21 -12.57 6.91
CA ASN A 163 -14.07 -12.38 6.02
C ASN A 163 -12.75 -12.41 6.80
N PHE A 164 -12.68 -11.70 7.94
CA PHE A 164 -11.48 -11.67 8.79
C PHE A 164 -11.24 -12.99 9.51
N PHE A 165 -12.29 -13.72 9.88
CA PHE A 165 -12.17 -15.04 10.48
C PHE A 165 -11.60 -16.05 9.47
N PHE A 166 -12.16 -16.10 8.26
CA PHE A 166 -11.67 -16.98 7.19
C PHE A 166 -10.22 -16.65 6.80
N ALA A 167 -9.94 -15.38 6.44
CA ALA A 167 -8.60 -14.96 6.04
C ALA A 167 -7.58 -15.15 7.18
N GLY A 168 -8.00 -14.84 8.41
CA GLY A 168 -7.17 -15.05 9.59
C GLY A 168 -6.84 -16.52 9.78
N ALA A 169 -7.84 -17.40 9.71
CA ALA A 169 -7.63 -18.84 9.90
C ALA A 169 -6.72 -19.41 8.82
N LEU A 170 -6.91 -18.99 7.56
CA LEU A 170 -6.06 -19.37 6.44
C LEU A 170 -4.59 -18.99 6.69
N PHE A 171 -4.32 -17.71 6.99
CA PHE A 171 -2.95 -17.24 7.19
C PHE A 171 -2.33 -17.73 8.49
N PHE A 172 -3.10 -17.89 9.56
CA PHE A 172 -2.62 -18.49 10.80
C PHE A 172 -2.15 -19.92 10.58
N THR A 173 -2.94 -20.71 9.85
CA THR A 173 -2.61 -22.10 9.50
C THR A 173 -1.41 -22.17 8.57
N LEU A 174 -1.36 -21.33 7.54
CA LEU A 174 -0.24 -21.28 6.61
C LEU A 174 1.06 -20.87 7.31
N ALA A 175 1.02 -19.82 8.13
CA ALA A 175 2.14 -19.35 8.95
C ALA A 175 2.63 -20.41 9.93
N GLY A 176 1.70 -21.10 10.60
CA GLY A 176 2.03 -22.16 11.55
C GLY A 176 2.70 -23.37 10.91
N ILE A 177 2.25 -23.78 9.72
CA ILE A 177 2.78 -24.93 8.99
C ILE A 177 4.14 -24.61 8.38
N THR A 178 4.25 -23.47 7.70
CA THR A 178 5.45 -23.08 6.93
C THR A 178 6.54 -22.46 7.80
N ARG A 179 6.16 -21.87 8.94
CA ARG A 179 7.05 -21.16 9.88
C ARG A 179 7.85 -20.06 9.19
N SER A 180 7.24 -19.37 8.23
CA SER A 180 7.94 -18.41 7.40
C SER A 180 7.00 -17.35 6.84
N MET A 181 7.31 -16.09 7.16
CA MET A 181 6.58 -14.92 6.71
C MET A 181 6.45 -14.89 5.19
N LEU A 182 7.49 -15.34 4.47
CA LEU A 182 7.51 -15.42 3.01
C LEU A 182 6.32 -16.22 2.48
N TRP A 183 6.08 -17.40 3.04
CA TRP A 183 5.01 -18.28 2.58
C TRP A 183 3.64 -17.74 2.98
N THR A 184 3.53 -17.10 4.15
CA THR A 184 2.31 -16.41 4.58
C THR A 184 1.93 -15.29 3.61
N TYR A 185 2.90 -14.48 3.16
CA TYR A 185 2.67 -13.44 2.15
C TYR A 185 2.35 -14.02 0.76
N ILE A 186 3.00 -15.11 0.35
CA ILE A 186 2.63 -15.83 -0.89
C ILE A 186 1.17 -16.32 -0.79
N GLY A 187 0.72 -16.78 0.38
CA GLY A 187 -0.67 -17.15 0.61
C GLY A 187 -1.65 -16.01 0.37
N VAL A 188 -1.31 -14.79 0.81
CA VAL A 188 -2.11 -13.59 0.52
C VAL A 188 -2.24 -13.40 -0.99
N VAL A 189 -1.13 -13.49 -1.72
CA VAL A 189 -1.13 -13.34 -3.17
C VAL A 189 -1.98 -14.40 -3.83
N VAL A 190 -1.77 -15.67 -3.50
CA VAL A 190 -2.52 -16.78 -4.07
C VAL A 190 -4.02 -16.59 -3.83
N LEU A 191 -4.43 -16.12 -2.65
CA LEU A 191 -5.83 -15.78 -2.37
C LEU A 191 -6.34 -14.68 -3.30
N PHE A 192 -5.59 -13.58 -3.47
CA PHE A 192 -5.99 -12.48 -4.38
C PHE A 192 -5.97 -12.90 -5.85
N VAL A 193 -5.02 -13.73 -6.28
CA VAL A 193 -4.95 -14.29 -7.64
C VAL A 193 -6.16 -15.16 -7.88
N ALA A 194 -6.41 -16.12 -6.98
CA ALA A 194 -7.54 -17.04 -7.08
C ALA A 194 -8.86 -16.25 -7.10
N TYR A 195 -9.00 -15.24 -6.23
CA TYR A 195 -10.17 -14.36 -6.22
C TYR A 195 -10.34 -13.60 -7.55
N SER A 196 -9.28 -12.99 -8.07
CA SER A 196 -9.34 -12.24 -9.34
C SER A 196 -9.61 -13.13 -10.54
N VAL A 197 -9.01 -14.32 -10.59
CA VAL A 197 -9.21 -15.29 -11.68
C VAL A 197 -10.61 -15.89 -11.59
N ALA A 198 -11.08 -16.28 -10.40
CA ALA A 198 -12.43 -16.78 -10.19
C ALA A 198 -13.48 -15.74 -10.58
N GLY A 199 -13.27 -14.46 -10.22
CA GLY A 199 -14.15 -13.36 -10.62
C GLY A 199 -14.32 -13.25 -12.14
N ARG A 200 -13.25 -13.46 -12.92
CA ARG A 200 -13.33 -13.43 -14.40
C ARG A 200 -13.92 -14.70 -15.00
N LEU A 201 -13.54 -15.87 -14.48
CA LEU A 201 -14.04 -17.15 -15.00
C LEU A 201 -15.54 -17.33 -14.73
N LEU A 202 -16.03 -16.75 -13.63
CA LEU A 202 -17.42 -16.80 -13.23
C LEU A 202 -18.19 -15.56 -13.66
N ASP A 203 -17.59 -14.71 -14.50
CA ASP A 203 -18.26 -13.56 -15.09
C ASP A 203 -19.27 -14.05 -16.14
N GLY A 204 -20.51 -13.60 -16.01
CA GLY A 204 -21.63 -14.05 -16.84
C GLY A 204 -22.89 -14.43 -16.06
N ILE A 205 -24.04 -14.19 -16.68
CA ILE A 205 -25.37 -14.35 -16.06
C ILE A 205 -25.63 -15.81 -15.63
N GLU A 206 -25.17 -16.79 -16.41
CA GLU A 206 -25.36 -18.21 -16.12
C GLU A 206 -24.55 -18.70 -14.91
N ARG A 207 -23.43 -18.04 -14.60
CA ARG A 207 -22.50 -18.45 -13.53
C ARG A 207 -22.67 -17.63 -12.25
N GLU A 208 -23.68 -16.78 -12.19
CA GLU A 208 -23.92 -15.85 -11.07
C GLU A 208 -24.05 -16.58 -9.72
N THR A 209 -24.72 -17.74 -9.69
CA THR A 209 -24.84 -18.56 -8.48
C THR A 209 -23.48 -19.12 -8.04
N ALA A 210 -22.68 -19.63 -8.97
CA ALA A 210 -21.34 -20.12 -8.69
C ALA A 210 -20.41 -18.99 -8.25
N ALA A 211 -20.48 -17.81 -8.90
CA ALA A 211 -19.75 -16.61 -8.52
C ALA A 211 -20.08 -16.20 -7.08
N ALA A 212 -21.38 -16.16 -6.73
CA ALA A 212 -21.84 -15.81 -5.39
C ALA A 212 -21.38 -16.82 -4.32
N LEU A 213 -21.26 -18.11 -4.64
CA LEU A 213 -20.83 -19.14 -3.68
C LEU A 213 -19.31 -19.21 -3.53
N LEU A 214 -18.57 -19.09 -4.63
CA LEU A 214 -17.11 -19.20 -4.66
C LEU A 214 -16.37 -17.91 -4.29
N ASP A 215 -17.09 -16.82 -4.04
CA ASP A 215 -16.49 -15.58 -3.56
C ASP A 215 -16.25 -15.61 -2.02
N PRO A 216 -14.99 -15.68 -1.54
CA PRO A 216 -14.67 -15.69 -0.11
C PRO A 216 -15.00 -14.40 0.64
N PHE A 217 -15.12 -13.28 -0.07
CA PHE A 217 -15.46 -11.99 0.50
C PHE A 217 -16.96 -11.69 0.39
N GLY A 218 -17.65 -12.41 -0.50
CA GLY A 218 -19.06 -12.38 -0.85
C GLY A 218 -19.58 -11.02 -1.30
N LEU A 219 -18.74 -10.28 -2.03
CA LEU A 219 -19.10 -9.14 -2.86
C LEU A 219 -20.04 -9.55 -3.99
N ALA A 220 -19.77 -10.67 -4.67
CA ALA A 220 -20.63 -11.24 -5.71
C ALA A 220 -22.01 -11.63 -5.14
N ALA A 221 -22.05 -12.17 -3.92
CA ALA A 221 -23.31 -12.49 -3.25
C ALA A 221 -24.12 -11.24 -2.87
N ILE A 222 -23.46 -10.16 -2.45
CA ILE A 222 -24.11 -8.85 -2.24
C ILE A 222 -24.61 -8.30 -3.57
N GLY A 223 -23.80 -8.38 -4.64
CA GLY A 223 -24.15 -7.94 -5.98
C GLY A 223 -25.41 -8.65 -6.50
N ALA A 224 -25.45 -9.98 -6.41
CA ALA A 224 -26.61 -10.77 -6.81
C ALA A 224 -27.86 -10.44 -5.98
N ALA A 225 -27.71 -10.24 -4.66
CA ALA A 225 -28.83 -9.90 -3.77
C ALA A 225 -29.40 -8.48 -4.00
N THR A 226 -28.63 -7.58 -4.61
CA THR A 226 -28.97 -6.16 -4.77
C THR A 226 -29.08 -5.73 -6.24
N LYS A 227 -28.93 -6.67 -7.18
CA LYS A 227 -28.87 -6.44 -8.63
C LYS A 227 -30.07 -5.70 -9.20
N TYR A 228 -31.27 -6.04 -8.71
CA TYR A 228 -32.54 -5.47 -9.19
C TYR A 228 -33.05 -4.31 -8.32
N TRP A 229 -32.22 -3.79 -7.40
CA TRP A 229 -32.64 -2.71 -6.54
C TRP A 229 -32.64 -1.36 -7.24
N THR A 230 -33.76 -0.67 -7.08
CA THR A 230 -33.92 0.74 -7.41
C THR A 230 -33.07 1.62 -6.48
N VAL A 231 -32.85 2.88 -6.85
CA VAL A 231 -32.15 3.87 -6.02
C VAL A 231 -32.85 4.04 -4.66
N ALA A 232 -34.18 4.03 -4.64
CA ALA A 232 -34.97 4.12 -3.42
C ALA A 232 -34.73 2.92 -2.49
N GLU A 233 -34.67 1.70 -3.03
CA GLU A 233 -34.40 0.49 -2.25
C GLU A 233 -32.97 0.46 -1.72
N LYS A 234 -31.96 0.85 -2.54
CA LYS A 234 -30.56 1.00 -2.10
C LYS A 234 -30.41 1.96 -0.92
N ASN A 235 -31.25 2.99 -0.86
CA ASN A 235 -31.29 3.98 0.22
C ASN A 235 -32.03 3.52 1.48
N ALA A 236 -32.93 2.55 1.39
CA ALA A 236 -33.85 2.21 2.47
C ALA A 236 -33.63 0.81 3.08
N ILE A 237 -33.23 -0.19 2.29
CA ILE A 237 -33.32 -1.62 2.63
C ILE A 237 -31.92 -2.22 2.82
N LEU A 238 -31.79 -3.15 3.77
CA LEU A 238 -30.59 -3.96 3.99
C LEU A 238 -30.60 -5.22 3.13
N PRO A 239 -29.44 -5.68 2.62
CA PRO A 239 -29.41 -6.91 1.85
C PRO A 239 -29.96 -8.06 2.69
N PRO A 240 -30.95 -8.82 2.17
CA PRO A 240 -31.59 -9.87 2.95
C PRO A 240 -30.58 -10.96 3.29
N LEU A 241 -30.51 -11.33 4.57
CA LEU A 241 -29.65 -12.41 5.04
C LEU A 241 -30.32 -13.76 4.75
N GLY A 242 -30.41 -14.10 3.48
CA GLY A 242 -31.04 -15.30 2.97
C GLY A 242 -30.47 -15.71 1.61
N GLY A 243 -30.97 -16.81 1.06
CA GLY A 243 -30.55 -17.32 -0.26
C GLY A 243 -29.03 -17.50 -0.37
N LEU A 244 -28.46 -17.01 -1.48
CA LEU A 244 -27.04 -17.14 -1.80
C LEU A 244 -26.12 -16.48 -0.77
N LEU A 245 -26.53 -15.36 -0.17
CA LEU A 245 -25.70 -14.66 0.81
C LEU A 245 -25.51 -15.49 2.08
N LEU A 246 -26.58 -16.08 2.63
CA LEU A 246 -26.49 -16.92 3.83
C LEU A 246 -25.63 -18.16 3.56
N VAL A 247 -25.86 -18.83 2.42
CA VAL A 247 -25.09 -20.02 2.04
C VAL A 247 -23.61 -19.69 1.88
N ASN A 248 -23.27 -18.57 1.22
CA ASN A 248 -21.90 -18.09 1.12
C ASN A 248 -21.26 -17.91 2.50
N ARG A 249 -21.94 -17.24 3.44
CA ARG A 249 -21.40 -17.02 4.79
C ARG A 249 -21.19 -18.30 5.56
N LEU A 250 -22.09 -19.27 5.43
CA LEU A 250 -21.91 -20.58 6.06
C LEU A 250 -20.73 -21.35 5.47
N ILE A 251 -20.55 -21.33 4.15
CA ILE A 251 -19.42 -22.00 3.47
C ILE A 251 -18.10 -21.42 3.97
N TRP A 252 -17.91 -20.10 3.92
CA TRP A 252 -16.61 -19.50 4.21
C TRP A 252 -16.28 -19.41 5.71
N THR A 253 -17.28 -19.23 6.57
CA THR A 253 -17.06 -19.37 8.02
C THR A 253 -16.77 -20.83 8.40
N GLY A 254 -17.45 -21.80 7.79
CA GLY A 254 -17.18 -23.22 7.93
C GLY A 254 -15.77 -23.59 7.46
N ALA A 255 -15.37 -23.11 6.28
CA ALA A 255 -14.01 -23.29 5.75
C ALA A 255 -12.95 -22.69 6.69
N GLY A 256 -13.20 -21.49 7.23
CA GLY A 256 -12.34 -20.88 8.25
C GLY A 256 -12.22 -21.74 9.51
N ALA A 257 -13.32 -22.30 10.01
CA ALA A 257 -13.31 -23.16 11.19
C ALA A 257 -12.52 -24.46 10.94
N VAL A 258 -12.69 -25.08 9.78
CA VAL A 258 -11.92 -26.25 9.36
C VAL A 258 -10.43 -25.90 9.26
N LEU A 259 -10.07 -24.80 8.58
CA LEU A 259 -8.69 -24.34 8.46
C LEU A 259 -8.04 -24.09 9.81
N LEU A 260 -8.75 -23.44 10.75
CA LEU A 260 -8.24 -23.19 12.09
C LEU A 260 -8.05 -24.50 12.87
N ALA A 261 -8.98 -25.45 12.75
CA ALA A 261 -8.85 -26.77 13.37
C ALA A 261 -7.62 -27.53 12.83
N LEU A 262 -7.37 -27.46 11.52
CA LEU A 262 -6.17 -28.01 10.88
C LEU A 262 -4.89 -27.30 11.35
N GLY A 263 -4.90 -25.97 11.45
CA GLY A 263 -3.76 -25.21 11.98
C GLY A 263 -3.39 -25.64 13.40
N VAL A 264 -4.39 -25.79 14.27
CA VAL A 264 -4.18 -26.24 15.65
C VAL A 264 -3.66 -27.68 15.72
N SER A 265 -4.05 -28.56 14.81
CA SER A 265 -3.61 -29.96 14.79
C SER A 265 -2.20 -30.15 14.20
N PHE A 266 -1.90 -29.53 13.06
CA PHE A 266 -0.63 -29.72 12.33
C PHE A 266 0.57 -29.03 12.99
N VAL A 267 0.38 -27.83 13.55
CA VAL A 267 1.46 -27.09 14.22
C VAL A 267 2.03 -27.88 15.42
N GLY A 268 1.20 -28.72 16.06
CA GLY A 268 1.56 -29.50 17.23
C GLY A 268 2.40 -30.77 16.98
N GLY A 269 2.46 -31.29 15.75
CA GLY A 269 3.13 -32.57 15.42
C GLY A 269 4.62 -32.45 15.09
N SER A 270 5.07 -31.29 14.60
CA SER A 270 6.40 -31.12 14.00
C SER A 270 7.54 -30.99 15.03
N GLY A 271 7.27 -30.56 16.26
CA GLY A 271 8.30 -30.44 17.32
C GLY A 271 8.97 -31.78 17.69
N ARG A 272 8.27 -32.90 17.54
CA ARG A 272 8.79 -34.25 17.83
C ARG A 272 9.75 -34.75 16.73
N LYS A 273 9.50 -34.37 15.47
CA LYS A 273 10.36 -34.69 14.32
C LYS A 273 11.61 -33.81 14.25
N LEU A 274 11.52 -32.52 14.64
CA LEU A 274 12.69 -31.64 14.72
C LEU A 274 13.64 -32.05 15.85
N ARG A 275 13.11 -32.49 17.00
CA ARG A 275 13.91 -33.04 18.11
C ARG A 275 14.61 -34.35 17.73
N ALA A 276 13.97 -35.20 16.93
CA ALA A 276 14.59 -36.42 16.39
C ALA A 276 15.67 -36.11 15.33
N ARG A 277 15.44 -35.12 14.46
CA ARG A 277 16.39 -34.72 13.41
C ARG A 277 17.61 -34.00 14.00
N ARG A 278 17.43 -33.08 14.96
CA ARG A 278 18.53 -32.40 15.68
C ARG A 278 19.28 -33.33 16.63
N ARG A 279 18.63 -34.31 17.26
CA ARG A 279 19.35 -35.32 18.06
C ARG A 279 20.19 -36.27 17.20
N LYS A 280 19.80 -36.48 15.93
CA LYS A 280 20.65 -37.14 14.93
C LYS A 280 21.81 -36.26 14.46
N THR A 281 21.58 -34.96 14.21
CA THR A 281 22.65 -34.04 13.73
C THR A 281 23.59 -33.55 14.84
N ALA A 282 23.14 -33.50 16.10
CA ALA A 282 23.97 -33.16 17.26
C ALA A 282 24.78 -34.35 17.79
N GLY A 283 24.47 -35.58 17.36
CA GLY A 283 25.29 -36.76 17.62
C GLY A 283 26.52 -36.88 16.72
N GLU A 284 26.61 -36.07 15.66
CA GLU A 284 27.69 -36.07 14.66
C GLU A 284 28.44 -34.74 14.55
N ALA A 285 28.05 -33.72 15.34
CA ALA A 285 28.77 -32.45 15.38
C ALA A 285 29.86 -32.51 16.47
N GLU A 286 30.98 -33.16 16.14
CA GLU A 286 32.25 -32.90 16.80
C GLU A 286 32.51 -31.39 16.68
N ALA A 287 32.65 -30.72 17.82
CA ALA A 287 32.93 -29.29 17.84
C ALA A 287 34.20 -29.04 17.02
N PRO A 288 34.17 -28.22 15.96
CA PRO A 288 35.39 -27.91 15.24
C PRO A 288 36.34 -27.26 16.25
N SER A 289 37.46 -27.92 16.54
CA SER A 289 38.57 -27.32 17.27
C SER A 289 38.92 -26.05 16.51
N LEU A 290 38.61 -24.90 17.09
CA LEU A 290 39.03 -23.62 16.55
C LEU A 290 40.56 -23.72 16.36
N PRO A 291 41.09 -23.59 15.13
CA PRO A 291 42.53 -23.51 14.98
C PRO A 291 43.02 -22.37 15.90
N PRO A 292 44.20 -22.50 16.51
CA PRO A 292 44.80 -21.41 17.27
C PRO A 292 44.69 -20.18 16.39
N ALA A 293 44.20 -19.07 16.94
CA ALA A 293 44.09 -17.81 16.22
C ALA A 293 45.50 -17.48 15.70
N ALA A 294 45.78 -17.88 14.45
CA ALA A 294 46.95 -17.44 13.75
C ALA A 294 46.87 -15.93 13.82
N ALA A 295 47.88 -15.31 14.43
CA ALA A 295 48.02 -13.88 14.41
C ALA A 295 47.91 -13.50 12.94
N LEU A 296 46.76 -12.94 12.56
CA LEU A 296 46.60 -12.31 11.27
C LEU A 296 47.65 -11.22 11.31
N ASP A 297 48.77 -11.46 10.62
CA ASP A 297 49.74 -10.44 10.29
C ASP A 297 48.92 -9.20 9.96
N ALA A 298 49.17 -8.11 10.70
CA ALA A 298 48.42 -6.88 10.61
C ALA A 298 48.48 -6.42 9.15
N ALA A 299 47.53 -6.92 8.35
CA ALA A 299 47.52 -6.73 6.91
C ALA A 299 47.38 -5.23 6.77
N ARG A 300 48.47 -4.58 6.32
CA ARG A 300 48.51 -3.14 6.11
C ARG A 300 47.18 -2.77 5.46
N PRO A 301 46.36 -1.91 6.09
CA PRO A 301 45.06 -1.61 5.52
C PRO A 301 45.30 -1.19 4.08
N PRO A 302 44.70 -1.87 3.09
CA PRO A 302 44.95 -1.58 1.68
C PRO A 302 44.77 -0.08 1.47
N SER A 303 45.68 0.53 0.70
CA SER A 303 45.72 1.98 0.49
C SER A 303 44.30 2.48 0.17
N ARG A 304 43.71 3.20 1.14
CA ARG A 304 42.30 3.59 1.05
C ARG A 304 42.18 4.72 0.03
N ALA A 305 41.86 4.38 -1.21
CA ALA A 305 41.55 5.36 -2.23
C ALA A 305 40.16 5.96 -1.94
N PHE A 306 40.11 7.20 -1.47
CA PHE A 306 38.85 7.94 -1.19
C PHE A 306 38.34 8.77 -2.39
N GLY A 307 38.89 8.51 -3.58
CA GLY A 307 38.55 9.22 -4.81
C GLY A 307 37.13 8.96 -5.31
N LEU A 308 36.72 9.73 -6.32
CA LEU A 308 35.38 9.62 -6.94
C LEU A 308 35.08 8.20 -7.44
N ARG A 309 36.05 7.54 -8.07
CA ARG A 309 35.92 6.15 -8.56
C ARG A 309 35.59 5.16 -7.44
N ALA A 310 36.22 5.32 -6.27
CA ALA A 310 35.93 4.48 -5.11
C ALA A 310 34.53 4.74 -4.56
N ARG A 311 34.07 6.00 -4.52
CA ARG A 311 32.69 6.34 -4.10
C ARG A 311 31.65 5.76 -5.05
N ILE A 312 31.89 5.82 -6.36
CA ILE A 312 31.01 5.21 -7.36
C ILE A 312 30.97 3.69 -7.17
N ALA A 313 32.13 3.04 -7.02
CA ALA A 313 32.21 1.60 -6.79
C ALA A 313 31.50 1.18 -5.49
N GLN A 314 31.68 1.93 -4.39
CA GLN A 314 30.99 1.69 -3.12
C GLN A 314 29.48 1.85 -3.25
N THR A 315 29.03 2.91 -3.94
CA THR A 315 27.59 3.16 -4.19
C THR A 315 26.98 2.05 -5.02
N ALA A 316 27.65 1.62 -6.09
CA ALA A 316 27.20 0.52 -6.94
C ALA A 316 27.17 -0.82 -6.19
N ALA A 317 28.19 -1.11 -5.37
CA ALA A 317 28.23 -2.32 -4.56
C ALA A 317 27.09 -2.36 -3.53
N GLN A 318 26.86 -1.25 -2.82
CA GLN A 318 25.76 -1.13 -1.88
C GLN A 318 24.39 -1.21 -2.56
N ALA A 319 24.21 -0.49 -3.68
CA ALA A 319 22.98 -0.53 -4.46
C ALA A 319 22.70 -1.94 -4.98
N ARG A 320 23.71 -2.70 -5.42
CA ARG A 320 23.57 -4.09 -5.85
C ARG A 320 23.11 -4.99 -4.71
N LEU A 321 23.71 -4.89 -3.52
CA LEU A 321 23.33 -5.69 -2.35
C LEU A 321 21.87 -5.40 -1.95
N GLU A 322 21.51 -4.13 -1.86
CA GLU A 322 20.16 -3.72 -1.51
C GLU A 322 19.14 -4.14 -2.58
N THR A 323 19.48 -3.98 -3.86
CA THR A 323 18.67 -4.41 -5.01
C THR A 323 18.36 -5.90 -4.92
N VAL A 324 19.37 -6.76 -4.79
CA VAL A 324 19.17 -8.20 -4.70
C VAL A 324 18.27 -8.54 -3.51
N ALA A 325 18.50 -7.89 -2.37
CA ALA A 325 17.72 -8.13 -1.17
C ALA A 325 16.30 -7.56 -1.23
N VAL A 326 15.99 -6.60 -2.11
CA VAL A 326 14.62 -6.11 -2.36
C VAL A 326 13.93 -6.97 -3.41
N LEU A 327 14.55 -7.18 -4.57
CA LEU A 327 13.95 -7.92 -5.69
C LEU A 327 13.69 -9.40 -5.35
N ARG A 328 14.50 -10.00 -4.47
CA ARG A 328 14.26 -11.36 -3.96
C ARG A 328 13.38 -11.41 -2.70
N SER A 329 12.96 -10.26 -2.18
CA SER A 329 12.09 -10.24 -1.00
C SER A 329 10.69 -10.73 -1.37
N ALA A 330 10.10 -11.56 -0.50
CA ALA A 330 8.74 -12.04 -0.70
C ALA A 330 7.73 -10.91 -0.88
N PRO A 331 7.72 -9.85 -0.03
CA PRO A 331 6.76 -8.76 -0.17
C PRO A 331 6.86 -8.06 -1.53
N PHE A 332 8.06 -7.96 -2.12
CA PHE A 332 8.24 -7.31 -3.42
C PHE A 332 7.58 -8.12 -4.52
N LEU A 333 7.89 -9.42 -4.59
CA LEU A 333 7.34 -10.33 -5.60
C LEU A 333 5.82 -10.40 -5.50
N VAL A 334 5.31 -10.42 -4.26
CA VAL A 334 3.88 -10.39 -3.93
C VAL A 334 3.22 -9.13 -4.48
N LEU A 335 3.80 -7.96 -4.23
CA LEU A 335 3.25 -6.68 -4.69
C LEU A 335 3.31 -6.55 -6.22
N VAL A 336 4.39 -7.02 -6.86
CA VAL A 336 4.52 -7.02 -8.33
C VAL A 336 3.43 -7.89 -8.96
N LEU A 337 3.25 -9.11 -8.44
CA LEU A 337 2.22 -10.01 -8.94
C LEU A 337 0.81 -9.45 -8.72
N PHE A 338 0.55 -8.86 -7.55
CA PHE A 338 -0.71 -8.15 -7.29
C PHE A 338 -0.93 -7.00 -8.29
N GLY A 339 0.10 -6.21 -8.60
CA GLY A 339 0.03 -5.16 -9.62
C GLY A 339 -0.31 -5.69 -11.01
N ILE A 340 0.40 -6.74 -11.46
CA ILE A 340 0.13 -7.39 -12.75
C ILE A 340 -1.32 -7.83 -12.83
N LEU A 341 -1.83 -8.50 -11.79
CA LEU A 341 -3.21 -9.01 -11.76
C LEU A 341 -4.24 -7.89 -11.75
N ASN A 342 -3.94 -6.79 -11.06
CA ASN A 342 -4.82 -5.62 -11.00
C ASN A 342 -4.91 -4.91 -12.37
N VAL A 343 -3.79 -4.74 -13.07
CA VAL A 343 -3.79 -4.17 -14.44
C VAL A 343 -4.52 -5.09 -15.39
N VAL A 344 -4.08 -6.34 -15.50
CA VAL A 344 -4.67 -7.32 -16.43
C VAL A 344 -6.15 -7.55 -16.13
N GLY A 345 -6.57 -7.43 -14.87
CA GLY A 345 -7.94 -7.66 -14.44
C GLY A 345 -8.93 -6.57 -14.70
N GLY A 346 -8.51 -5.38 -15.07
CA GLY A 346 -9.43 -4.35 -15.52
C GLY A 346 -9.13 -3.85 -16.92
N ILE A 347 -8.37 -4.60 -17.72
CA ILE A 347 -8.22 -4.32 -19.15
C ILE A 347 -9.60 -4.28 -19.82
N ASP A 348 -10.46 -5.27 -19.52
CA ASP A 348 -11.82 -5.36 -20.09
C ASP A 348 -12.74 -4.17 -19.73
N GLN A 349 -12.48 -3.48 -18.61
CA GLN A 349 -13.24 -2.28 -18.20
C GLN A 349 -12.91 -1.04 -19.05
N VAL A 350 -11.73 -1.01 -19.66
CA VAL A 350 -11.27 0.12 -20.50
C VAL A 350 -11.57 -0.14 -21.99
N GLU A 351 -11.79 -1.39 -22.36
CA GLU A 351 -12.01 -1.84 -23.74
C GLU A 351 -13.49 -1.88 -24.15
N SER A 352 -14.43 -1.56 -23.26
CA SER A 352 -15.85 -1.46 -23.61
C SER A 352 -16.31 -0.01 -23.53
N MET A 353 -16.46 0.62 -24.71
CA MET A 353 -17.12 1.92 -24.81
C MET A 353 -18.54 1.67 -25.35
N TYR A 354 -19.54 1.94 -24.51
CA TYR A 354 -20.95 1.69 -24.83
C TYR A 354 -21.26 0.25 -25.28
N GLY A 355 -20.58 -0.75 -24.69
CA GLY A 355 -20.79 -2.17 -25.02
C GLY A 355 -20.11 -2.64 -26.31
N THR A 356 -19.32 -1.79 -26.97
CA THR A 356 -18.57 -2.14 -28.19
C THR A 356 -17.11 -2.43 -27.84
N PRO A 357 -16.52 -3.55 -28.30
CA PRO A 357 -15.11 -3.85 -28.08
C PRO A 357 -14.21 -2.84 -28.82
N VAL A 358 -13.32 -2.18 -28.08
CA VAL A 358 -12.31 -1.27 -28.61
C VAL A 358 -10.99 -2.02 -28.75
N TYR A 359 -10.23 -1.73 -29.81
CA TYR A 359 -8.90 -2.32 -29.97
C TYR A 359 -7.99 -1.95 -28.78
N PRO A 360 -7.15 -2.88 -28.29
CA PRO A 360 -6.27 -2.67 -27.15
C PRO A 360 -5.05 -1.83 -27.55
N VAL A 361 -5.27 -0.61 -28.02
CA VAL A 361 -4.22 0.30 -28.48
C VAL A 361 -3.31 0.72 -27.34
N THR A 362 -2.04 1.01 -27.65
CA THR A 362 -0.98 1.23 -26.65
C THR A 362 -1.32 2.34 -25.64
N TYR A 363 -1.96 3.44 -26.07
CA TYR A 363 -2.31 4.52 -25.15
C TYR A 363 -3.38 4.11 -24.11
N LEU A 364 -4.35 3.26 -24.49
CA LEU A 364 -5.34 2.71 -23.56
C LEU A 364 -4.67 1.79 -22.53
N MET A 365 -3.68 1.00 -22.96
CA MET A 365 -2.89 0.17 -22.06
C MET A 365 -2.09 1.01 -21.06
N ILE A 366 -1.48 2.11 -21.53
CA ILE A 366 -0.76 3.06 -20.67
C ILE A 366 -1.71 3.74 -19.67
N ALA A 367 -2.91 4.18 -20.10
CA ALA A 367 -3.93 4.75 -19.22
C ALA A 367 -4.47 3.73 -18.21
N ARG A 368 -4.58 2.44 -18.62
CA ARG A 368 -4.93 1.35 -17.71
C ARG A 368 -3.86 1.12 -16.66
N ILE A 369 -2.58 1.16 -17.03
CA ILE A 369 -1.47 1.10 -16.07
C ILE A 369 -1.54 2.28 -15.11
N GLU A 370 -1.71 3.51 -15.61
CA GLU A 370 -1.80 4.72 -14.78
C GLU A 370 -2.91 4.60 -13.72
N SER A 371 -4.13 4.27 -14.14
CA SER A 371 -5.29 4.14 -13.24
C SER A 371 -5.13 3.01 -12.22
N SER A 372 -4.55 1.88 -12.62
CA SER A 372 -4.38 0.70 -11.76
C SER A 372 -3.24 0.88 -10.75
N TYR A 373 -2.16 1.57 -11.14
CA TYR A 373 -0.93 1.65 -10.34
C TYR A 373 -0.86 2.92 -9.49
N LEU A 374 -1.77 3.89 -9.65
CA LEU A 374 -1.72 5.17 -8.95
C LEU A 374 -1.58 5.00 -7.42
N PHE A 375 -2.45 4.21 -6.80
CA PHE A 375 -2.38 3.96 -5.36
C PHE A 375 -1.33 2.91 -5.01
N LEU A 376 -1.20 1.87 -5.84
CA LEU A 376 -0.32 0.75 -5.56
C LEU A 376 1.15 1.17 -5.54
N LEU A 377 1.61 1.90 -6.55
CA LEU A 377 3.00 2.35 -6.66
C LEU A 377 3.35 3.34 -5.54
N ALA A 378 2.43 4.24 -5.16
CA ALA A 378 2.61 5.14 -4.03
C ALA A 378 2.82 4.38 -2.70
N ILE A 379 2.03 3.33 -2.45
CA ILE A 379 2.16 2.48 -1.26
C ILE A 379 3.48 1.71 -1.29
N VAL A 380 3.81 1.08 -2.43
CA VAL A 380 5.04 0.30 -2.62
C VAL A 380 6.27 1.16 -2.34
N LEU A 381 6.35 2.35 -2.96
CA LEU A 381 7.50 3.24 -2.79
C LEU A 381 7.58 3.81 -1.38
N THR A 382 6.44 4.15 -0.76
CA THR A 382 6.42 4.57 0.64
C THR A 382 6.94 3.47 1.56
N PHE A 383 6.46 2.23 1.38
CA PHE A 383 6.88 1.07 2.16
C PHE A 383 8.38 0.81 2.02
N TYR A 384 8.87 0.71 0.78
CA TYR A 384 10.29 0.43 0.49
C TYR A 384 11.22 1.57 0.88
N ALA A 385 10.79 2.83 0.82
CA ALA A 385 11.55 3.94 1.37
C ALA A 385 11.84 3.73 2.87
N GLY A 386 10.83 3.30 3.64
CA GLY A 386 11.02 2.98 5.06
C GLY A 386 11.82 1.71 5.30
N GLU A 387 11.55 0.63 4.56
CA GLU A 387 12.28 -0.63 4.70
C GLU A 387 13.77 -0.43 4.39
N LEU A 388 14.12 0.29 3.32
CA LEU A 388 15.51 0.60 2.97
C LEU A 388 16.22 1.43 4.04
N VAL A 389 15.56 2.46 4.61
CA VAL A 389 16.17 3.31 5.65
C VAL A 389 16.39 2.56 6.96
N TRP A 390 15.49 1.64 7.32
CA TRP A 390 15.49 0.97 8.63
C TRP A 390 16.03 -0.45 8.62
N ARG A 391 16.39 -1.01 7.46
CA ARG A 391 16.83 -2.40 7.31
C ARG A 391 18.02 -2.75 8.21
N GLU A 392 19.05 -1.91 8.24
CA GLU A 392 20.26 -2.18 9.03
C GLU A 392 19.98 -2.13 10.54
N ARG A 393 19.12 -1.19 10.98
CA ARG A 393 18.69 -1.11 12.39
C ARG A 393 17.83 -2.30 12.81
N SER A 394 16.90 -2.69 11.94
CA SER A 394 16.00 -3.83 12.19
C SER A 394 16.78 -5.14 12.32
N ARG A 395 17.93 -5.25 11.67
CA ARG A 395 18.84 -6.40 11.75
C ARG A 395 19.98 -6.23 12.76
N ARG A 396 19.99 -5.15 13.56
CA ARG A 396 21.06 -4.81 14.51
C ARG A 396 22.46 -4.68 13.87
N MET A 397 22.53 -4.37 12.58
CA MET A 397 23.79 -4.19 11.83
C MET A 397 24.19 -2.72 11.66
N HIS A 398 23.37 -1.78 12.15
CA HIS A 398 23.62 -0.35 11.99
C HIS A 398 24.94 0.14 12.58
N GLU A 399 25.41 -0.43 13.70
CA GLU A 399 26.72 -0.07 14.29
C GLU A 399 27.90 -0.43 13.36
N ILE A 400 27.82 -1.59 12.71
CA ILE A 400 28.81 -2.02 11.72
C ILE A 400 28.76 -1.10 10.50
N ALA A 401 27.55 -0.75 10.05
CA ALA A 401 27.35 0.12 8.90
C ALA A 401 27.87 1.54 9.14
N ASP A 402 27.63 2.08 10.34
CA ASP A 402 28.04 3.43 10.73
C ASP A 402 29.55 3.55 10.99
N ALA A 403 30.22 2.44 11.36
CA ALA A 403 31.66 2.38 11.53
C ALA A 403 32.44 2.35 10.20
N MET A 404 31.77 2.11 9.07
CA MET A 404 32.43 2.09 7.76
C MET A 404 32.93 3.49 7.36
N PRO A 405 34.16 3.63 6.82
CA PRO A 405 34.72 4.90 6.40
C PRO A 405 34.15 5.37 5.05
N VAL A 406 32.82 5.35 4.90
CA VAL A 406 32.08 5.82 3.72
C VAL A 406 31.41 7.16 4.04
N PRO A 407 31.31 8.12 3.12
CA PRO A 407 30.55 9.36 3.33
C PRO A 407 29.04 9.11 3.26
N ASN A 408 28.22 9.95 3.91
CA ASN A 408 26.74 9.80 3.96
C ASN A 408 26.06 9.79 2.59
N THR A 409 26.68 10.42 1.60
CA THR A 409 26.15 10.49 0.24
C THR A 409 26.13 9.12 -0.45
N VAL A 410 27.01 8.20 -0.07
CA VAL A 410 27.10 6.85 -0.67
C VAL A 410 25.89 5.99 -0.31
N PRO A 411 25.57 5.72 0.98
CA PRO A 411 24.40 4.92 1.33
C PRO A 411 23.10 5.62 0.94
N LEU A 412 23.06 6.95 0.98
CA LEU A 412 21.89 7.70 0.55
C LEU A 412 21.64 7.55 -0.96
N ALA A 413 22.68 7.73 -1.79
CA ALA A 413 22.55 7.57 -3.24
C ALA A 413 22.23 6.12 -3.63
N ALA A 414 22.82 5.14 -2.93
CA ALA A 414 22.53 3.73 -3.15
C ALA A 414 21.05 3.42 -2.86
N LYS A 415 20.54 3.83 -1.70
CA LYS A 415 19.12 3.62 -1.31
C LYS A 415 18.16 4.35 -2.24
N ALA A 416 18.48 5.58 -2.62
CA ALA A 416 17.69 6.33 -3.59
C ALA A 416 17.66 5.62 -4.96
N ALA A 417 18.81 5.16 -5.46
CA ALA A 417 18.89 4.41 -6.72
C ALA A 417 18.09 3.09 -6.67
N VAL A 418 18.12 2.37 -5.55
CA VAL A 418 17.33 1.15 -5.35
C VAL A 418 15.84 1.48 -5.35
N LEU A 419 15.43 2.59 -4.73
CA LEU A 419 14.03 3.03 -4.72
C LEU A 419 13.55 3.41 -6.14
N LEU A 420 14.40 4.06 -6.94
CA LEU A 420 14.12 4.31 -8.36
C LEU A 420 14.00 3.01 -9.15
N LEU A 421 14.91 2.05 -8.92
CA LEU A 421 14.89 0.75 -9.57
C LEU A 421 13.61 -0.03 -9.23
N VAL A 422 13.17 0.02 -7.97
CA VAL A 422 11.90 -0.57 -7.52
C VAL A 422 10.75 -0.04 -8.35
N ALA A 423 10.64 1.29 -8.56
CA ALA A 423 9.60 1.87 -9.39
C ALA A 423 9.68 1.41 -10.85
N VAL A 424 10.90 1.40 -11.43
CA VAL A 424 11.12 1.00 -12.82
C VAL A 424 10.77 -0.47 -13.03
N VAL A 425 11.22 -1.38 -12.17
CA VAL A 425 10.89 -2.81 -12.27
C VAL A 425 9.39 -3.03 -12.12
N PHE A 426 8.74 -2.31 -11.20
CA PHE A 426 7.31 -2.43 -10.97
C PHE A 426 6.49 -1.99 -12.20
N LEU A 427 6.82 -0.85 -12.80
CA LEU A 427 6.18 -0.34 -14.02
C LEU A 427 6.52 -1.17 -15.25
N ALA A 428 7.77 -1.64 -15.37
CA ALA A 428 8.18 -2.52 -16.46
C ALA A 428 7.42 -3.86 -16.42
N ALA A 429 7.21 -4.42 -15.22
CA ALA A 429 6.39 -5.62 -15.06
C ALA A 429 4.93 -5.39 -15.52
N ALA A 430 4.37 -4.21 -15.26
CA ALA A 430 3.06 -3.81 -15.76
C ALA A 430 3.04 -3.71 -17.30
N GLY A 431 4.03 -3.03 -17.88
CA GLY A 431 4.15 -2.87 -19.33
C GLY A 431 4.34 -4.21 -20.05
N VAL A 432 5.16 -5.11 -19.51
CA VAL A 432 5.30 -6.47 -20.06
C VAL A 432 3.99 -7.24 -19.97
N ALA A 433 3.24 -7.11 -18.87
CA ALA A 433 1.95 -7.77 -18.72
C ALA A 433 0.89 -7.25 -19.71
N THR A 434 0.84 -5.93 -19.96
CA THR A 434 -0.09 -5.37 -20.96
C THR A 434 0.32 -5.74 -22.38
N ILE A 435 1.62 -5.71 -22.71
CA ILE A 435 2.12 -6.17 -24.01
C ILE A 435 1.77 -7.63 -24.25
N ALA A 436 1.98 -8.49 -23.24
CA ALA A 436 1.59 -9.90 -23.33
C ALA A 436 0.08 -10.05 -23.56
N ASN A 437 -0.74 -9.23 -22.90
CA ASN A 437 -2.18 -9.25 -23.11
C ASN A 437 -2.59 -8.79 -24.53
N GLN A 438 -1.98 -7.72 -25.04
CA GLN A 438 -2.20 -7.25 -26.43
C GLN A 438 -1.90 -8.37 -27.44
N LEU A 439 -0.77 -9.07 -27.27
CA LEU A 439 -0.36 -10.18 -28.13
C LEU A 439 -1.31 -11.38 -28.04
N LEU A 440 -1.74 -11.74 -26.82
CA LEU A 440 -2.69 -12.84 -26.61
C LEU A 440 -4.06 -12.57 -27.25
N ARG A 441 -4.42 -11.29 -27.42
CA ARG A 441 -5.66 -10.86 -28.10
C ARG A 441 -5.50 -10.61 -29.60
N GLY A 442 -4.33 -10.90 -30.17
CA GLY A 442 -4.06 -10.77 -31.61
C GLY A 442 -3.73 -9.35 -32.08
N TYR A 443 -3.50 -8.40 -31.17
CA TYR A 443 -3.06 -7.06 -31.52
C TYR A 443 -1.53 -6.99 -31.59
N THR A 444 -0.99 -6.75 -32.80
CA THR A 444 0.46 -6.80 -33.08
C THR A 444 1.11 -5.42 -33.26
N ASN A 445 0.32 -4.34 -33.36
CA ASN A 445 0.82 -2.96 -33.52
C ASN A 445 1.29 -2.37 -32.19
N ILE A 446 2.30 -2.99 -31.60
CA ILE A 446 2.89 -2.52 -30.33
C ILE A 446 3.86 -1.38 -30.64
N GLU A 447 3.78 -0.30 -29.86
CA GLU A 447 4.67 0.85 -29.95
C GLU A 447 5.61 0.89 -28.71
N PRO A 448 6.80 0.29 -28.75
CA PRO A 448 7.66 0.19 -27.56
C PRO A 448 8.16 1.54 -27.07
N ILE A 449 8.37 2.48 -27.99
CA ILE A 449 8.82 3.85 -27.67
C ILE A 449 7.70 4.60 -26.92
N LEU A 450 6.44 4.39 -27.31
CA LEU A 450 5.30 5.00 -26.63
C LEU A 450 5.14 4.42 -25.22
N TYR A 451 5.32 3.11 -25.04
CA TYR A 451 5.39 2.49 -23.71
C TYR A 451 6.50 3.11 -22.84
N LEU A 452 7.72 3.24 -23.37
CA LEU A 452 8.83 3.82 -22.61
C LEU A 452 8.53 5.26 -22.17
N LYS A 453 8.02 6.10 -23.10
CA LYS A 453 7.65 7.49 -22.81
C LYS A 453 6.49 7.57 -21.80
N GLY A 454 5.43 6.80 -22.01
CA GLY A 454 4.25 6.77 -21.15
C GLY A 454 4.58 6.31 -19.73
N LEU A 455 5.29 5.19 -19.59
CA LEU A 455 5.71 4.66 -18.30
C LEU A 455 6.66 5.62 -17.56
N ALA A 456 7.57 6.30 -18.28
CA ALA A 456 8.43 7.32 -17.68
C ALA A 456 7.61 8.51 -17.16
N LEU A 457 6.65 9.00 -17.95
CA LEU A 457 5.77 10.12 -17.57
C LEU A 457 4.84 9.78 -16.41
N ILE A 458 4.32 8.55 -16.36
CA ILE A 458 3.52 8.03 -15.25
C ILE A 458 4.37 7.86 -14.00
N GLY A 459 5.56 7.25 -14.12
CA GLY A 459 6.42 6.94 -12.99
C GLY A 459 7.00 8.17 -12.31
N TYR A 460 7.27 9.24 -13.07
CA TYR A 460 7.93 10.45 -12.59
C TYR A 460 7.34 11.09 -11.31
N PRO A 461 6.03 11.37 -11.20
CA PRO A 461 5.43 11.86 -9.94
C PRO A 461 5.68 10.91 -8.76
N PHE A 462 5.61 9.59 -8.99
CA PHE A 462 5.83 8.61 -7.93
C PHE A 462 7.29 8.60 -7.47
N LEU A 463 8.25 8.84 -8.36
CA LEU A 463 9.66 8.99 -8.01
C LEU A 463 9.87 10.21 -7.09
N LEU A 464 9.24 11.34 -7.41
CA LEU A 464 9.29 12.53 -6.57
C LEU A 464 8.65 12.29 -5.19
N ALA A 465 7.48 11.64 -5.16
CA ALA A 465 6.83 11.24 -3.92
C ALA A 465 7.68 10.25 -3.10
N ALA A 466 8.42 9.36 -3.77
CA ALA A 466 9.32 8.41 -3.14
C ALA A 466 10.53 9.10 -2.49
N VAL A 467 11.07 10.15 -3.13
CA VAL A 467 12.10 11.01 -2.53
C VAL A 467 11.57 11.68 -1.27
N LEU A 468 10.34 12.23 -1.30
CA LEU A 468 9.71 12.79 -0.10
C LEU A 468 9.53 11.73 0.99
N ALA A 469 9.00 10.55 0.65
CA ALA A 469 8.84 9.45 1.61
C ALA A 469 10.18 9.06 2.26
N PHE A 470 11.25 8.97 1.46
CA PHE A 470 12.60 8.69 1.94
C PHE A 470 13.12 9.80 2.86
N VAL A 471 12.92 11.06 2.50
CA VAL A 471 13.33 12.22 3.31
C VAL A 471 12.57 12.27 4.62
N LEU A 472 11.27 12.00 4.62
CA LEU A 472 10.46 11.90 5.84
C LEU A 472 10.95 10.77 6.76
N GLN A 473 11.32 9.62 6.20
CA GLN A 473 11.90 8.49 6.95
C GLN A 473 13.21 8.87 7.65
N VAL A 474 14.07 9.61 6.94
CA VAL A 474 15.29 10.15 7.52
C VAL A 474 14.95 11.21 8.58
N ALA A 475 14.21 12.25 8.21
CA ALA A 475 13.96 13.43 9.04
C ALA A 475 13.27 13.10 10.37
N ILE A 476 12.23 12.26 10.36
CA ILE A 476 11.42 11.99 11.56
C ILE A 476 12.14 11.08 12.55
N GLY A 477 13.03 10.20 12.08
CA GLY A 477 13.79 9.31 12.97
C GLY A 477 12.95 8.26 13.70
N HIS A 478 11.69 8.05 13.30
CA HIS A 478 10.82 6.99 13.81
C HIS A 478 10.03 6.34 12.66
N ARG A 479 10.27 5.04 12.42
CA ARG A 479 9.77 4.29 11.24
C ARG A 479 8.27 4.46 11.00
N PHE A 480 7.46 4.23 12.03
CA PHE A 480 5.99 4.27 11.91
C PHE A 480 5.44 5.70 11.81
N LEU A 481 6.10 6.67 12.46
CA LEU A 481 5.67 8.07 12.40
C LEU A 481 5.98 8.66 11.02
N ALA A 482 7.06 8.21 10.39
CA ALA A 482 7.38 8.58 9.01
C ALA A 482 6.41 7.98 8.00
N TYR A 483 5.98 6.72 8.17
CA TYR A 483 4.89 6.16 7.37
C TYR A 483 3.61 6.96 7.55
N LEU A 484 3.23 7.26 8.80
CA LEU A 484 2.06 8.08 9.09
C LEU A 484 2.15 9.47 8.44
N ALA A 485 3.29 10.14 8.53
CA ALA A 485 3.51 11.45 7.91
C ALA A 485 3.37 11.40 6.38
N MET A 486 3.90 10.36 5.73
CA MET A 486 3.74 10.20 4.28
C MET A 486 2.28 9.94 3.90
N ILE A 487 1.56 9.16 4.68
CA ILE A 487 0.14 8.88 4.43
C ILE A 487 -0.71 10.15 4.65
N LEU A 488 -0.48 10.86 5.75
CA LEU A 488 -1.07 12.18 6.02
C LEU A 488 -0.79 13.17 4.90
N TYR A 489 0.42 13.14 4.34
CA TYR A 489 0.77 13.96 3.20
C TYR A 489 -0.07 13.62 1.97
N LEU A 490 -0.09 12.34 1.56
CA LEU A 490 -0.88 11.89 0.40
C LEU A 490 -2.35 12.26 0.55
N LEU A 491 -2.92 12.09 1.73
CA LEU A 491 -4.33 12.38 2.01
C LEU A 491 -4.57 13.89 2.16
N GLY A 492 -3.62 14.62 2.72
CA GLY A 492 -3.61 16.07 2.76
C GLY A 492 -3.67 16.68 1.35
N THR A 493 -3.04 16.05 0.35
CA THR A 493 -3.15 16.54 -1.04
C THR A 493 -4.58 16.48 -1.60
N LEU A 494 -5.44 15.59 -1.09
CA LEU A 494 -6.87 15.53 -1.42
C LEU A 494 -7.65 16.62 -0.68
N VAL A 495 -7.35 16.83 0.61
CA VAL A 495 -8.00 17.88 1.42
C VAL A 495 -7.66 19.28 0.91
N PHE A 496 -6.41 19.53 0.51
CA PHE A 496 -6.01 20.81 -0.09
C PHE A 496 -6.80 21.12 -1.37
N GLN A 497 -7.13 20.11 -2.18
CA GLN A 497 -8.01 20.31 -3.33
C GLN A 497 -9.40 20.78 -2.92
N MET A 498 -9.96 20.21 -1.83
CA MET A 498 -11.28 20.62 -1.33
C MET A 498 -11.29 22.05 -0.79
N LEU A 499 -10.20 22.49 -0.15
CA LEU A 499 -10.05 23.84 0.39
C LEU A 499 -9.81 24.92 -0.69
N GLY A 500 -9.89 24.56 -1.98
CA GLY A 500 -9.59 25.47 -3.08
C GLY A 500 -8.09 25.74 -3.25
N TRP A 501 -7.23 25.03 -2.52
CA TRP A 501 -5.79 25.09 -2.70
C TRP A 501 -5.39 24.18 -3.87
N GLU A 502 -5.73 24.62 -5.08
CA GLU A 502 -5.66 23.80 -6.30
C GLU A 502 -4.41 24.06 -7.17
N HIS A 503 -3.67 25.14 -6.96
CA HIS A 503 -2.55 25.53 -7.82
C HIS A 503 -1.40 24.51 -7.77
N ARG A 504 -0.91 24.14 -8.95
CA ARG A 504 0.11 23.08 -9.13
C ARG A 504 1.51 23.47 -8.61
N LEU A 505 1.77 24.77 -8.40
CA LEU A 505 3.06 25.29 -7.91
C LEU A 505 3.36 25.00 -6.43
N TYR A 506 2.35 24.83 -5.57
CA TYR A 506 2.59 24.50 -4.15
C TYR A 506 2.18 23.07 -3.77
N ARG A 507 1.49 22.35 -4.67
CA ARG A 507 1.12 20.95 -4.45
C ARG A 507 2.24 20.07 -4.96
N PHE A 508 2.97 19.36 -4.11
CA PHE A 508 4.02 18.43 -4.56
C PHE A 508 3.45 17.00 -4.72
N PRO A 509 3.87 16.19 -5.72
CA PRO A 509 4.45 16.58 -7.00
C PRO A 509 3.34 16.96 -7.99
N GLY A 510 2.98 18.25 -8.05
CA GLY A 510 1.90 18.80 -8.85
C GLY A 510 2.34 19.02 -10.28
N LEU A 511 2.39 17.94 -11.06
CA LEU A 511 2.69 18.00 -12.48
C LEU A 511 1.47 18.45 -13.30
N SER A 512 1.71 19.00 -14.49
CA SER A 512 0.66 19.20 -15.50
C SER A 512 0.07 17.84 -15.91
N GLU A 513 -1.25 17.77 -16.07
CA GLU A 513 -1.89 16.64 -16.75
C GLU A 513 -1.40 16.56 -18.19
N PHE A 514 -1.38 15.35 -18.72
CA PHE A 514 -1.09 15.08 -20.11
C PHE A 514 -2.17 14.17 -20.66
N GLN A 515 -2.55 14.40 -21.90
CA GLN A 515 -3.37 13.48 -22.67
C GLN A 515 -2.57 13.10 -23.91
N TYR A 516 -2.61 11.82 -24.24
CA TYR A 516 -2.05 11.30 -25.47
C TYR A 516 -3.20 10.96 -26.41
N SER A 517 -3.07 11.37 -27.67
CA SER A 517 -3.98 10.98 -28.75
C SER A 517 -3.14 10.57 -29.94
N ASP A 518 -3.53 9.50 -30.64
CA ASP A 518 -2.83 9.05 -31.85
C ASP A 518 -2.78 10.14 -32.94
N MET A 519 -3.73 11.10 -32.92
CA MET A 519 -3.77 12.21 -33.88
C MET A 519 -2.79 13.35 -33.56
N ASN A 520 -2.53 13.64 -32.28
CA ASN A 520 -1.76 14.82 -31.83
C ASN A 520 -0.52 14.47 -30.99
N GLY A 521 -0.30 13.18 -30.74
CA GLY A 521 0.67 12.68 -29.75
C GLY A 521 0.43 13.30 -28.38
N PHE A 522 1.52 13.72 -27.72
CA PHE A 522 1.46 14.45 -26.44
C PHE A 522 1.19 15.96 -26.58
N GLY A 523 1.23 16.50 -27.82
CA GLY A 523 1.00 17.92 -28.11
C GLY A 523 1.76 18.90 -27.20
N HIS A 524 1.09 20.01 -26.87
CA HIS A 524 1.61 21.05 -25.98
C HIS A 524 1.68 20.65 -24.49
N PHE A 525 1.06 19.52 -24.11
CA PHE A 525 1.04 19.07 -22.71
C PHE A 525 2.41 18.58 -22.23
N LEU A 526 3.23 18.02 -23.14
CA LEU A 526 4.56 17.51 -22.79
C LEU A 526 5.48 18.61 -22.27
N ALA A 527 5.52 19.75 -22.97
CA ALA A 527 6.36 20.88 -22.58
C ALA A 527 5.97 21.41 -21.18
N ALA A 528 4.68 21.59 -20.93
CA ALA A 528 4.18 21.99 -19.62
C ALA A 528 4.58 20.98 -18.54
N ARG A 529 4.39 19.67 -18.79
CA ARG A 529 4.74 18.62 -17.83
C ARG A 529 6.24 18.56 -17.54
N LEU A 530 7.10 18.77 -18.52
CA LEU A 530 8.56 18.80 -18.32
C LEU A 530 9.01 20.02 -17.49
N TRP A 531 8.44 21.21 -17.69
CA TRP A 531 8.75 22.38 -16.87
C TRP A 531 8.32 22.20 -15.41
N PHE A 532 7.08 21.75 -15.18
CA PHE A 532 6.62 21.40 -13.83
C PHE A 532 7.46 20.25 -13.23
N GLY A 533 7.90 19.31 -14.07
CA GLY A 533 8.79 18.25 -13.63
C GLY A 533 10.14 18.78 -13.17
N LEU A 534 10.80 19.61 -13.99
CA LEU A 534 12.08 20.24 -13.65
C LEU A 534 11.98 21.04 -12.35
N TYR A 535 10.92 21.85 -12.20
CA TYR A 535 10.63 22.60 -10.98
C TYR A 535 10.61 21.69 -9.75
N TRP A 536 9.82 20.60 -9.80
CA TRP A 536 9.71 19.68 -8.67
C TRP A 536 10.93 18.76 -8.49
N ALA A 537 11.69 18.46 -9.53
CA ALA A 537 12.97 17.76 -9.42
C ALA A 537 14.03 18.60 -8.71
N LEU A 538 14.08 19.90 -8.96
CA LEU A 538 14.97 20.82 -8.24
C LEU A 538 14.60 20.89 -6.76
N PHE A 539 13.31 20.93 -6.45
CA PHE A 539 12.85 20.82 -5.07
C PHE A 539 13.20 19.46 -4.43
N ALA A 540 12.99 18.35 -5.13
CA ALA A 540 13.35 17.02 -4.64
C ALA A 540 14.87 16.90 -4.42
N ALA A 541 15.70 17.51 -5.27
CA ALA A 541 17.14 17.58 -5.06
C ALA A 541 17.51 18.36 -3.79
N LEU A 542 16.82 19.47 -3.49
CA LEU A 542 16.97 20.19 -2.21
C LEU A 542 16.61 19.30 -1.02
N LEU A 543 15.53 18.51 -1.12
CA LEU A 543 15.14 17.55 -0.08
C LEU A 543 16.20 16.46 0.12
N VAL A 544 16.78 15.94 -0.96
CA VAL A 544 17.88 14.95 -0.91
C VAL A 544 19.11 15.52 -0.20
N VAL A 545 19.48 16.77 -0.49
CA VAL A 545 20.57 17.45 0.23
C VAL A 545 20.24 17.58 1.71
N ALA A 546 19.01 17.99 2.06
CA ALA A 546 18.57 18.06 3.46
C ALA A 546 18.63 16.69 4.17
N ALA A 547 18.21 15.61 3.51
CA ALA A 547 18.30 14.26 4.03
C ALA A 547 19.76 13.81 4.24
N SER A 548 20.69 14.22 3.36
CA SER A 548 22.12 13.90 3.49
C SER A 548 22.76 14.54 4.73
N LEU A 549 22.32 15.77 5.07
CA LEU A 549 22.79 16.51 6.24
C LEU A 549 22.23 15.91 7.54
N LEU A 550 20.94 15.56 7.52
CA LEU A 550 20.24 14.95 8.65
C LEU A 550 20.57 13.47 8.84
N TRP A 551 21.32 12.83 7.95
CA TRP A 551 21.54 11.38 7.99
C TRP A 551 22.03 10.91 9.37
N PRO A 552 21.28 9.99 10.02
CA PRO A 552 21.59 9.54 11.38
C PRO A 552 22.79 8.59 11.34
N ARG A 553 23.88 8.95 12.02
CA ARG A 553 25.01 8.06 12.33
C ARG A 553 25.14 7.89 13.83
N GLY A 554 25.52 6.70 14.26
CA GLY A 554 25.77 6.38 15.66
C GLY A 554 24.50 6.02 16.43
N THR A 555 24.69 5.69 17.71
CA THR A 555 23.60 5.26 18.61
C THR A 555 22.94 6.47 19.28
N GLY A 556 21.61 6.51 19.26
CA GLY A 556 20.83 7.41 20.13
C GLY A 556 20.71 8.89 19.73
N SER A 557 21.00 9.30 18.50
CA SER A 557 20.90 10.72 18.12
C SER A 557 19.46 11.24 18.12
N SER A 558 19.17 12.17 19.04
CA SER A 558 17.91 12.91 19.09
C SER A 558 17.80 13.86 17.89
N LEU A 559 16.58 14.28 17.52
CA LEU A 559 16.38 15.24 16.41
C LEU A 559 17.20 16.52 16.60
N ARG A 560 17.31 17.01 17.85
CA ARG A 560 18.06 18.24 18.18
C ARG A 560 19.55 18.09 17.90
N GLU A 561 20.14 16.95 18.24
CA GLU A 561 21.55 16.66 17.95
C GLU A 561 21.80 16.55 16.45
N ARG A 562 20.89 15.89 15.73
CA ARG A 562 20.97 15.80 14.26
C ARG A 562 20.89 17.15 13.57
N LEU A 563 20.06 18.07 14.09
CA LEU A 563 20.01 19.46 13.61
C LEU A 563 21.30 20.24 13.90
N LYS A 564 21.90 20.05 15.08
CA LYS A 564 23.22 20.64 15.41
C LYS A 564 24.32 20.09 14.50
N GLU A 565 24.37 18.78 14.30
CA GLU A 565 25.30 18.13 13.38
C GLU A 565 25.09 18.59 11.93
N ALA A 566 23.83 18.72 11.48
CA ALA A 566 23.53 19.23 10.15
C ALA A 566 24.08 20.64 9.94
N ARG A 567 23.99 21.52 10.95
CA ARG A 567 24.57 22.86 10.90
C ARG A 567 26.10 22.83 10.81
N LEU A 568 26.75 21.90 11.52
CA LEU A 568 28.21 21.71 11.45
C LEU A 568 28.66 21.13 10.10
N ARG A 569 27.84 20.24 9.51
CA ARG A 569 28.07 19.65 8.18
C ARG A 569 27.78 20.60 7.03
N PHE A 570 27.10 21.73 7.29
CA PHE A 570 26.72 22.71 6.27
C PHE A 570 27.89 23.64 5.89
N GLY A 571 28.86 23.06 5.18
CA GLY A 571 30.07 23.73 4.71
C GLY A 571 29.86 24.60 3.47
N ARG A 572 30.97 25.11 2.91
CA ARG A 572 30.95 25.98 1.71
C ARG A 572 30.39 25.24 0.48
N ARG A 573 30.72 23.96 0.30
CA ARG A 573 30.29 23.17 -0.86
C ARG A 573 28.78 22.91 -0.83
N GLU A 574 28.26 22.55 0.33
CA GLU A 574 26.84 22.30 0.56
C GLU A 574 26.04 23.59 0.36
N LYS A 575 26.55 24.73 0.85
CA LYS A 575 25.96 26.06 0.62
C LYS A 575 25.88 26.41 -0.86
N THR A 576 26.94 26.20 -1.63
CA THR A 576 26.93 26.50 -3.08
C THR A 576 25.95 25.62 -3.84
N VAL A 577 25.83 24.34 -3.48
CA VAL A 577 24.87 23.41 -4.11
C VAL A 577 23.43 23.78 -3.76
N VAL A 578 23.15 24.12 -2.49
CA VAL A 578 21.81 24.57 -2.10
C VAL A 578 21.45 25.88 -2.78
N ALA A 579 22.38 26.84 -2.85
CA ALA A 579 22.15 28.13 -3.51
C ALA A 579 21.85 27.96 -5.01
N SER A 580 22.59 27.11 -5.72
CA SER A 580 22.35 26.87 -7.15
C SER A 580 21.02 26.15 -7.41
N LEU A 581 20.67 25.14 -6.61
CA LEU A 581 19.38 24.45 -6.71
C LEU A 581 18.21 25.37 -6.38
N LEU A 582 18.36 26.22 -5.35
CA LEU A 582 17.33 27.19 -4.96
C LEU A 582 17.13 28.25 -6.04
N ALA A 583 18.22 28.77 -6.62
CA ALA A 583 18.14 29.71 -7.74
C ALA A 583 17.41 29.08 -8.95
N GLY A 584 17.77 27.85 -9.32
CA GLY A 584 17.08 27.12 -10.39
C GLY A 584 15.59 26.91 -10.08
N PHE A 585 15.26 26.53 -8.85
CA PHE A 585 13.87 26.32 -8.41
C PHE A 585 13.04 27.61 -8.50
N LEU A 586 13.61 28.74 -8.07
CA LEU A 586 12.93 30.03 -8.13
C LEU A 586 12.77 30.53 -9.57
N LEU A 587 13.80 30.39 -10.42
CA LEU A 587 13.75 30.79 -11.83
C LEU A 587 12.73 29.97 -12.62
N THR A 588 12.72 28.65 -12.44
CA THR A 588 11.74 27.76 -13.08
C THR A 588 10.33 28.02 -12.56
N GLY A 589 10.17 28.26 -11.26
CA GLY A 589 8.88 28.63 -10.66
C GLY A 589 8.35 29.97 -11.19
N ALA A 590 9.21 30.98 -11.31
CA ALA A 590 8.86 32.28 -11.87
C ALA A 590 8.45 32.15 -13.35
N TRP A 591 9.18 31.36 -14.13
CA TRP A 591 8.82 31.07 -15.52
C TRP A 591 7.44 30.40 -15.64
N ILE A 592 7.16 29.39 -14.80
CA ILE A 592 5.85 28.74 -14.78
C ILE A 592 4.76 29.74 -14.41
N PHE A 593 4.96 30.53 -13.34
CA PHE A 593 3.99 31.51 -12.88
C PHE A 593 3.67 32.58 -13.94
N LEU A 594 4.69 33.08 -14.64
CA LEU A 594 4.51 34.02 -15.74
C LEU A 594 3.67 33.41 -16.88
N ASN A 595 3.88 32.14 -17.20
CA ASN A 595 3.10 31.47 -18.24
C ASN A 595 1.69 31.10 -17.78
N THR A 596 1.47 30.71 -16.54
CA THR A 596 0.16 30.23 -16.06
C THR A 596 -0.76 31.34 -15.57
N ASN A 597 -0.21 32.42 -15.00
CA ASN A 597 -1.01 33.44 -14.28
C ASN A 597 -0.95 34.82 -14.93
N VAL A 598 0.12 35.13 -15.68
CA VAL A 598 0.29 36.45 -16.33
C VAL A 598 -0.07 36.36 -17.81
N ARG A 599 0.56 35.43 -18.55
CA ARG A 599 0.29 35.24 -19.99
C ARG A 599 -1.02 34.50 -20.26
N ASN A 600 -1.36 33.55 -19.40
CA ASN A 600 -2.62 32.83 -19.45
C ASN A 600 -3.45 33.15 -18.20
N ARG A 601 -4.77 32.99 -18.31
CA ARG A 601 -5.67 33.13 -17.17
C ARG A 601 -5.76 31.80 -16.43
N TYR A 602 -5.24 31.76 -15.20
CA TYR A 602 -5.50 30.63 -14.31
C TYR A 602 -6.96 30.63 -13.90
N VAL A 603 -7.69 29.57 -14.27
CA VAL A 603 -9.08 29.36 -13.89
C VAL A 603 -9.13 28.19 -12.91
N SER A 604 -9.63 28.44 -11.70
CA SER A 604 -9.78 27.36 -10.71
C SER A 604 -10.94 26.44 -11.10
N PRO A 605 -10.88 25.13 -10.83
CA PRO A 605 -12.01 24.21 -10.93
C PRO A 605 -13.32 24.74 -10.32
N SER A 606 -13.27 25.47 -9.20
CA SER A 606 -14.46 26.11 -8.62
C SER A 606 -15.04 27.21 -9.53
N THR A 607 -14.17 28.00 -10.17
CA THR A 607 -14.55 29.01 -11.15
C THR A 607 -15.11 28.35 -12.41
N VAL A 608 -14.49 27.27 -12.91
CA VAL A 608 -15.01 26.50 -14.06
C VAL A 608 -16.40 25.94 -13.76
N ARG A 609 -16.61 25.37 -12.55
CA ARG A 609 -17.92 24.87 -12.12
C ARG A 609 -18.95 26.00 -12.06
N ARG A 610 -18.58 27.16 -11.52
CA ARG A 610 -19.45 28.34 -11.48
C ARG A 610 -19.79 28.84 -12.88
N GLU A 611 -18.80 28.96 -13.77
CA GLU A 611 -18.98 29.37 -15.16
C GLU A 611 -19.86 28.36 -15.93
N ARG A 612 -19.71 27.05 -15.69
CA ARG A 612 -20.61 26.03 -16.25
C ARG A 612 -22.03 26.14 -15.70
N ALA A 613 -22.20 26.33 -14.40
CA ALA A 613 -23.52 26.49 -13.80
C ALA A 613 -24.21 27.78 -14.28
N GLU A 614 -23.46 28.88 -14.45
CA GLU A 614 -23.96 30.12 -15.05
C GLU A 614 -24.35 29.93 -16.51
N TYR A 615 -23.53 29.19 -17.29
CA TYR A 615 -23.86 28.82 -18.66
C TYR A 615 -25.14 27.99 -18.72
N GLU A 616 -25.24 26.93 -17.92
CA GLU A 616 -26.43 26.08 -17.84
C GLU A 616 -27.67 26.92 -17.53
N ARG A 617 -27.66 27.72 -16.47
CA ARG A 617 -28.79 28.62 -16.11
C ARG A 617 -29.15 29.63 -17.21
N LYS A 618 -28.15 30.15 -17.92
CA LYS A 618 -28.37 31.13 -18.99
C LYS A 618 -29.06 30.50 -20.21
N TYR A 619 -28.69 29.28 -20.56
CA TYR A 619 -29.20 28.58 -21.74
C TYR A 619 -30.31 27.56 -21.44
N GLU A 620 -30.63 27.31 -20.16
CA GLU A 620 -31.76 26.48 -19.70
C GLU A 620 -33.08 26.89 -20.36
N ARG A 621 -33.28 28.20 -20.60
CA ARG A 621 -34.45 28.74 -21.32
C ARG A 621 -34.61 28.24 -22.75
N HIS A 622 -33.55 27.73 -23.37
CA HIS A 622 -33.54 27.21 -24.74
C HIS A 622 -33.56 25.67 -24.80
N GLN A 623 -33.68 24.99 -23.66
CA GLN A 623 -33.64 23.51 -23.61
C GLN A 623 -34.79 22.84 -24.38
N ASN A 624 -35.95 23.50 -24.49
CA ASN A 624 -37.13 23.01 -25.21
C ASN A 624 -37.33 23.70 -26.57
N ALA A 625 -36.35 24.45 -27.07
CA ALA A 625 -36.46 25.23 -28.30
C ALA A 625 -35.97 24.50 -29.56
N LEU A 626 -35.79 23.17 -29.50
CA LEU A 626 -35.37 22.32 -30.60
C LEU A 626 -36.36 21.18 -30.86
#